data_AF-A0A3M2LCQ5-F1
#
_entry.id   AF-A0A3M2LCQ5-F1
#
_cell.length_a   1.000
_cell.length_b   1.000
_cell.length_c   1.000
_cell.angle_alpha   90.00
_cell.angle_beta   90.00
_cell.angle_gamma   90.00
#
_symmetry.space_group_name_H-M   'P 1'
#
loop_
_entity.id
_entity.type
_entity.pdbx_description
1 polymer ?
#
loop_
_entity_poly.entity_id
_entity_poly.type
_entity_poly.pdbx_seq_one_letter_code
_entity_poly.pdbx_strand_id
1 'polypeptide(L)'
;MVTSVPAQRTPFLFRPLALDVRSIQLDKSGHAAGDADVRERLDAVVGAFAAGYNTGLATGRGPLGPLGPAGVPAGLAGFAHEGAAMSRTLLDVLTGTRGRRLAGLLEGPGRRHFHLVHVGAGWAYARLRLRPWLGLPGARGLPRWLVWDGWGFHQAYFRPGPVLYEHRIERAARGPSSSVRDQGVGRALWFHACADPDVIGRVVTGFPTHRRGDLWAGIGLAAAYTGARTPDVLASLLRAAEGHRADLAQGAAFAAKARVLSGEVPGGCREAVETLCSASPATAAKWTDVAHDEAAGHGDTLADYQYWRALVRREWRRADGGAER
;
A
#
# COMPACT_ATOMS: atom_id res chain seq x y z
N MET A 1 -14.68 -17.94 -0.93
CA MET A 1 -15.40 -17.01 -1.83
C MET A 1 -15.92 -15.83 -1.03
N VAL A 2 -15.32 -14.65 -1.19
CA VAL A 2 -15.86 -13.41 -0.62
C VAL A 2 -17.13 -13.08 -1.40
N THR A 3 -18.29 -13.25 -0.78
CA THR A 3 -19.58 -12.92 -1.38
C THR A 3 -19.61 -11.44 -1.72
N SER A 4 -19.76 -11.12 -3.01
CA SER A 4 -19.96 -9.77 -3.48
C SER A 4 -21.18 -9.16 -2.77
N VAL A 5 -21.02 -7.95 -2.25
CA VAL A 5 -22.18 -7.16 -1.81
C VAL A 5 -23.09 -7.00 -3.03
N PRO A 6 -24.36 -7.45 -3.00
CA PRO A 6 -25.20 -7.41 -4.18
C PRO A 6 -25.37 -5.97 -4.66
N ALA A 7 -25.28 -5.78 -5.99
CA ALA A 7 -25.45 -4.50 -6.69
C ALA A 7 -26.76 -3.76 -6.35
N GLN A 8 -27.69 -4.43 -5.66
CA GLN A 8 -28.96 -3.88 -5.16
C GLN A 8 -28.78 -2.79 -4.10
N ARG A 9 -27.68 -2.74 -3.34
CA ARG A 9 -27.45 -1.70 -2.31
C ARG A 9 -26.72 -0.45 -2.82
N THR A 10 -26.21 -0.47 -4.06
CA THR A 10 -25.50 0.69 -4.63
C THR A 10 -26.49 1.66 -5.29
N PRO A 11 -26.49 2.96 -4.94
CA PRO A 11 -27.36 3.94 -5.58
C PRO A 11 -27.21 3.91 -7.11
N PHE A 12 -28.32 4.00 -7.84
CA PHE A 12 -28.35 3.84 -9.31
C PHE A 12 -27.29 4.68 -10.03
N LEU A 13 -27.11 5.93 -9.61
CA LEU A 13 -26.12 6.88 -10.15
C LEU A 13 -24.66 6.42 -10.02
N PHE A 14 -24.34 5.54 -9.06
CA PHE A 14 -22.98 5.07 -8.79
C PHE A 14 -22.73 3.63 -9.25
N ARG A 15 -23.72 2.94 -9.81
CA ARG A 15 -23.56 1.57 -10.33
C ARG A 15 -22.44 1.44 -11.38
N PRO A 16 -22.22 2.40 -12.31
CA PRO A 16 -21.11 2.31 -13.26
C PRO A 16 -19.71 2.38 -12.62
N LEU A 17 -19.61 2.80 -11.35
CA LEU A 17 -18.34 2.88 -10.63
C LEU A 17 -17.97 1.58 -9.91
N ALA A 18 -18.92 0.65 -9.75
CA ALA A 18 -18.71 -0.61 -9.05
C ALA A 18 -17.52 -1.38 -9.66
N LEU A 19 -16.68 -1.93 -8.79
CA LEU A 19 -15.54 -2.74 -9.23
C LEU A 19 -15.99 -4.18 -9.44
N ASP A 20 -15.82 -4.66 -10.68
CA ASP A 20 -15.82 -6.08 -10.96
C ASP A 20 -14.49 -6.66 -10.46
N VAL A 21 -14.55 -7.61 -9.53
CA VAL A 21 -13.36 -8.30 -9.01
C VAL A 21 -12.56 -8.90 -10.15
N ARG A 22 -13.22 -9.45 -11.17
CA ARG A 22 -12.57 -10.09 -12.31
C ARG A 22 -11.69 -9.14 -13.11
N SER A 23 -12.01 -7.84 -13.14
CA SER A 23 -11.23 -6.85 -13.90
C SER A 23 -9.95 -6.43 -13.19
N ILE A 24 -9.75 -6.86 -11.94
CA ILE A 24 -8.58 -6.55 -11.13
C ILE A 24 -7.86 -7.81 -10.63
N GLN A 25 -8.30 -9.02 -11.02
CA GLN A 25 -7.59 -10.25 -10.68
C GLN A 25 -6.26 -10.35 -11.43
N LEU A 26 -5.32 -11.10 -10.85
CA LEU A 26 -3.97 -11.20 -11.42
C LEU A 26 -3.95 -11.87 -12.80
N ASP A 27 -4.87 -12.82 -13.04
CA ASP A 27 -5.03 -13.56 -14.30
C ASP A 27 -5.39 -12.71 -15.52
N LYS A 28 -6.14 -11.61 -15.31
CA LYS A 28 -6.67 -10.78 -16.39
C LYS A 28 -5.95 -9.45 -16.57
N SER A 29 -4.97 -9.18 -15.72
CA SER A 29 -4.31 -7.88 -15.65
C SER A 29 -2.85 -7.89 -16.14
N GLY A 30 -2.43 -8.99 -16.78
CA GLY A 30 -1.10 -9.10 -17.39
C GLY A 30 0.04 -9.30 -16.39
N HIS A 31 -0.25 -9.89 -15.22
CA HIS A 31 0.74 -10.22 -14.20
C HIS A 31 1.31 -11.64 -14.39
N ALA A 32 2.47 -11.89 -13.82
CA ALA A 32 3.12 -13.20 -13.88
C ALA A 32 2.23 -14.31 -13.29
N ALA A 33 2.28 -15.50 -13.89
CA ALA A 33 1.47 -16.64 -13.45
C ALA A 33 1.87 -17.14 -12.05
N GLY A 34 3.18 -17.19 -11.78
CA GLY A 34 3.77 -17.50 -10.46
C GLY A 34 3.38 -18.86 -9.86
N ASP A 35 3.66 -19.01 -8.58
CA ASP A 35 3.23 -20.14 -7.74
C ASP A 35 1.73 -20.02 -7.43
N ALA A 36 0.98 -21.12 -7.56
CA ALA A 36 -0.46 -21.15 -7.37
C ALA A 36 -0.89 -20.73 -5.96
N ASP A 37 -0.15 -21.14 -4.92
CA ASP A 37 -0.50 -20.84 -3.52
C ASP A 37 -0.27 -19.36 -3.21
N VAL A 38 0.83 -18.81 -3.73
CA VAL A 38 1.15 -17.38 -3.60
C VAL A 38 0.11 -16.55 -4.33
N ARG A 39 -0.27 -16.99 -5.53
CA ARG A 39 -1.31 -16.34 -6.31
C ARG A 39 -2.64 -16.32 -5.59
N GLU A 40 -3.08 -17.44 -5.01
CA GLU A 40 -4.33 -17.50 -4.26
C GLU A 40 -4.33 -16.49 -3.10
N ARG A 41 -3.20 -16.39 -2.36
CA ARG A 41 -3.05 -15.40 -1.29
C ARG A 41 -3.14 -13.96 -1.80
N LEU A 42 -2.50 -13.64 -2.91
CA LEU A 42 -2.55 -12.29 -3.49
C LEU A 42 -3.93 -11.98 -4.10
N ASP A 43 -4.62 -12.96 -4.69
CA ASP A 43 -5.99 -12.80 -5.18
C ASP A 43 -6.98 -12.61 -4.01
N ALA A 44 -6.76 -13.25 -2.86
CA ALA A 44 -7.55 -12.99 -1.66
C ALA A 44 -7.41 -11.54 -1.16
N VAL A 45 -6.20 -10.97 -1.25
CA VAL A 45 -5.94 -9.54 -0.97
C VAL A 45 -6.76 -8.64 -1.91
N VAL A 46 -6.70 -8.92 -3.21
CA VAL A 46 -7.48 -8.20 -4.24
C VAL A 46 -8.99 -8.31 -3.99
N GLY A 47 -9.47 -9.50 -3.62
CA GLY A 47 -10.87 -9.75 -3.28
C GLY A 47 -11.33 -8.94 -2.06
N ALA A 48 -10.51 -8.86 -1.00
CA ALA A 48 -10.81 -8.04 0.17
C ALA A 48 -10.86 -6.54 -0.15
N PHE A 49 -9.93 -6.05 -0.98
CA PHE A 49 -9.95 -4.67 -1.48
C PHE A 49 -11.25 -4.37 -2.23
N ALA A 50 -11.65 -5.21 -3.18
CA ALA A 50 -12.88 -5.02 -3.95
C ALA A 50 -14.14 -5.06 -3.08
N ALA A 51 -14.19 -5.96 -2.09
CA ALA A 51 -15.30 -6.03 -1.14
C ALA A 51 -15.43 -4.73 -0.33
N GLY A 52 -14.30 -4.20 0.15
CA GLY A 52 -14.23 -2.90 0.81
C GLY A 52 -14.69 -1.75 -0.08
N TYR A 53 -14.21 -1.69 -1.32
CA TYR A 53 -14.62 -0.69 -2.31
C TYR A 53 -16.12 -0.70 -2.56
N ASN A 54 -16.69 -1.87 -2.85
CA ASN A 54 -18.11 -1.99 -3.17
C ASN A 54 -18.99 -1.68 -1.94
N THR A 55 -18.53 -2.04 -0.73
CA THR A 55 -19.20 -1.64 0.53
C THR A 55 -19.18 -0.13 0.73
N GLY A 56 -18.02 0.50 0.52
CA GLY A 56 -17.85 1.95 0.64
C GLY A 56 -18.71 2.72 -0.37
N LEU A 57 -18.80 2.22 -1.60
CA LEU A 57 -19.64 2.79 -2.64
C LEU A 57 -21.14 2.67 -2.31
N ALA A 58 -21.59 1.50 -1.86
CA ALA A 58 -22.98 1.24 -1.52
C ALA A 58 -23.48 2.08 -0.34
N THR A 59 -22.63 2.24 0.68
CA THR A 59 -22.97 2.97 1.90
C THR A 59 -22.76 4.48 1.80
N GLY A 60 -22.41 4.99 0.60
CA GLY A 60 -21.86 6.33 0.30
C GLY A 60 -22.59 7.59 0.79
N ARG A 61 -23.62 7.50 1.64
CA ARG A 61 -24.19 8.65 2.38
C ARG A 61 -24.22 8.44 3.90
N GLY A 62 -24.25 7.19 4.37
CA GLY A 62 -24.28 6.85 5.79
C GLY A 62 -22.89 6.58 6.38
N PRO A 63 -22.81 6.46 7.72
CA PRO A 63 -21.59 5.98 8.37
C PRO A 63 -21.20 4.63 7.79
N LEU A 64 -19.90 4.43 7.59
CA LEU A 64 -19.39 3.09 7.41
C LEU A 64 -19.60 2.37 8.74
N GLY A 65 -20.42 1.31 8.74
CA GLY A 65 -20.39 0.34 9.83
C GLY A 65 -18.98 -0.28 9.95
N PRO A 66 -18.75 -1.14 10.95
CA PRO A 66 -17.52 -1.93 11.01
C PRO A 66 -17.30 -2.61 9.66
N LEU A 67 -16.20 -2.27 8.98
CA LEU A 67 -15.75 -3.01 7.79
C LEU A 67 -15.14 -4.33 8.31
N GLY A 68 -16.01 -5.21 8.80
CA GLY A 68 -15.74 -6.56 9.33
C GLY A 68 -16.80 -6.99 10.37
N PRO A 69 -17.42 -8.20 10.34
CA PRO A 69 -17.41 -9.28 9.36
C PRO A 69 -18.70 -9.30 8.52
N ALA A 70 -18.63 -8.79 7.30
CA ALA A 70 -19.38 -9.36 6.18
C ALA A 70 -18.40 -10.22 5.36
N GLY A 71 -17.90 -11.29 5.96
CA GLY A 71 -17.10 -12.33 5.29
C GLY A 71 -15.62 -12.05 4.98
N VAL A 72 -15.03 -10.90 5.37
CA VAL A 72 -13.59 -10.65 5.19
C VAL A 72 -12.79 -11.08 6.43
N PRO A 73 -11.79 -11.96 6.30
CA PRO A 73 -10.90 -12.36 7.41
C PRO A 73 -10.18 -11.17 8.05
N ALA A 74 -9.91 -11.23 9.35
CA ALA A 74 -9.29 -10.14 10.12
C ALA A 74 -7.92 -9.72 9.54
N GLY A 75 -7.09 -10.70 9.17
CA GLY A 75 -5.82 -10.47 8.47
C GLY A 75 -5.92 -9.74 7.13
N LEU A 76 -7.12 -9.63 6.53
CA LEU A 76 -7.37 -8.91 5.27
C LEU A 76 -8.16 -7.60 5.45
N ALA A 77 -8.55 -7.25 6.68
CA ALA A 77 -9.37 -6.06 6.97
C ALA A 77 -8.70 -4.75 6.52
N GLY A 78 -7.37 -4.66 6.57
CA GLY A 78 -6.63 -3.48 6.09
C GLY A 78 -6.89 -3.18 4.61
N PHE A 79 -6.92 -4.22 3.76
CA PHE A 79 -7.20 -4.08 2.33
C PHE A 79 -8.65 -3.67 2.06
N ALA A 80 -9.60 -4.18 2.86
CA ALA A 80 -10.99 -3.73 2.77
C ALA A 80 -11.13 -2.23 3.13
N HIS A 81 -10.40 -1.74 4.13
CA HIS A 81 -10.36 -0.30 4.44
C HIS A 81 -9.71 0.53 3.32
N GLU A 82 -8.68 0.01 2.66
CA GLU A 82 -8.05 0.63 1.48
C GLU A 82 -9.07 0.81 0.33
N GLY A 83 -9.80 -0.26 -0.01
CA GLY A 83 -10.83 -0.19 -1.04
C GLY A 83 -11.99 0.74 -0.67
N ALA A 84 -12.44 0.68 0.59
CA ALA A 84 -13.48 1.58 1.10
C ALA A 84 -13.03 3.05 0.99
N ALA A 85 -11.79 3.36 1.33
CA ALA A 85 -11.22 4.69 1.18
C ALA A 85 -11.23 5.15 -0.28
N MET A 86 -10.83 4.29 -1.23
CA MET A 86 -10.88 4.63 -2.66
C MET A 86 -12.30 5.04 -3.10
N SER A 87 -13.31 4.23 -2.79
CA SER A 87 -14.69 4.56 -3.18
C SER A 87 -15.22 5.83 -2.50
N ARG A 88 -14.91 6.04 -1.21
CA ARG A 88 -15.35 7.23 -0.47
C ARG A 88 -14.66 8.50 -0.96
N THR A 89 -13.37 8.45 -1.27
CA THR A 89 -12.64 9.57 -1.90
C THR A 89 -13.19 9.88 -3.28
N LEU A 90 -13.45 8.86 -4.10
CA LEU A 90 -14.06 9.04 -5.42
C LEU A 90 -15.41 9.76 -5.32
N LEU A 91 -16.27 9.31 -4.41
CA LEU A 91 -17.55 9.98 -4.14
C LEU A 91 -17.36 11.41 -3.65
N ASP A 92 -16.39 11.67 -2.78
CA ASP A 92 -16.16 13.02 -2.27
C ASP A 92 -15.73 14.01 -3.35
N VAL A 93 -14.88 13.58 -4.28
CA VAL A 93 -14.46 14.41 -5.42
C VAL A 93 -15.62 14.61 -6.40
N LEU A 94 -16.33 13.53 -6.78
CA LEU A 94 -17.39 13.59 -7.80
C LEU A 94 -18.65 14.34 -7.32
N THR A 95 -18.93 14.33 -6.02
CA THR A 95 -20.13 14.96 -5.45
C THR A 95 -19.84 16.26 -4.70
N GLY A 96 -18.59 16.73 -4.70
CA GLY A 96 -18.21 18.01 -4.10
C GLY A 96 -18.45 18.10 -2.59
N THR A 97 -18.50 16.99 -1.86
CA THR A 97 -18.78 16.95 -0.41
C THR A 97 -17.58 17.32 0.46
N ARG A 98 -16.53 17.88 -0.13
CA ARG A 98 -15.35 18.42 0.57
C ARG A 98 -14.66 17.42 1.49
N GLY A 99 -14.68 16.13 1.15
CA GLY A 99 -13.90 15.11 1.86
C GLY A 99 -14.58 14.54 3.11
N ARG A 100 -15.86 14.88 3.35
CA ARG A 100 -16.59 14.41 4.55
C ARG A 100 -16.61 12.89 4.71
N ARG A 101 -16.63 12.12 3.62
CA ARG A 101 -16.68 10.65 3.70
C ARG A 101 -15.32 10.06 4.03
N LEU A 102 -14.26 10.59 3.44
CA LEU A 102 -12.89 10.19 3.77
C LEU A 102 -12.56 10.56 5.23
N ALA A 103 -12.94 11.76 5.67
CA ALA A 103 -12.77 12.21 7.05
C ALA A 103 -13.51 11.29 8.03
N GLY A 104 -14.80 10.99 7.79
CA GLY A 104 -15.56 10.08 8.63
C GLY A 104 -15.00 8.65 8.66
N LEU A 105 -14.33 8.20 7.59
CA LEU A 105 -13.61 6.91 7.61
C LEU A 105 -12.35 6.97 8.48
N LEU A 106 -11.56 8.04 8.38
CA LEU A 106 -10.35 8.25 9.18
C LEU A 106 -10.66 8.42 10.68
N GLU A 107 -11.75 9.11 11.01
CA GLU A 107 -12.20 9.36 12.39
C GLU A 107 -12.92 8.14 13.00
N GLY A 108 -13.51 7.29 12.16
CA GLY A 108 -14.31 6.14 12.57
C GLY A 108 -13.63 4.78 12.33
N PRO A 109 -14.23 3.89 11.52
CA PRO A 109 -13.79 2.49 11.42
C PRO A 109 -12.38 2.33 10.84
N GLY A 110 -11.91 3.28 10.03
CA GLY A 110 -10.59 3.28 9.41
C GLY A 110 -9.48 3.83 10.30
N ARG A 111 -9.75 4.29 11.53
CA ARG A 111 -8.73 4.97 12.36
C ARG A 111 -7.48 4.12 12.60
N ARG A 112 -7.66 2.80 12.81
CA ARG A 112 -6.57 1.84 13.03
C ARG A 112 -5.88 1.41 11.74
N HIS A 113 -6.45 1.77 10.60
CA HIS A 113 -5.97 1.48 9.26
C HIS A 113 -5.63 2.77 8.49
N PHE A 114 -5.34 3.87 9.18
CA PHE A 114 -5.19 5.18 8.53
C PHE A 114 -4.14 5.18 7.40
N HIS A 115 -3.05 4.41 7.51
CA HIS A 115 -2.06 4.25 6.45
C HIS A 115 -2.72 3.76 5.14
N LEU A 116 -3.51 2.69 5.24
CA LEU A 116 -4.22 2.06 4.12
C LEU A 116 -5.35 2.97 3.61
N VAL A 117 -5.98 3.76 4.49
CA VAL A 117 -6.98 4.75 4.07
C VAL A 117 -6.36 5.85 3.19
N HIS A 118 -5.16 6.35 3.54
CA HIS A 118 -4.44 7.32 2.70
C HIS A 118 -4.03 6.72 1.35
N VAL A 119 -3.55 5.47 1.35
CA VAL A 119 -3.24 4.74 0.12
C VAL A 119 -4.50 4.61 -0.75
N GLY A 120 -5.62 4.17 -0.18
CA GLY A 120 -6.88 4.05 -0.91
C GLY A 120 -7.36 5.36 -1.52
N ALA A 121 -7.19 6.50 -0.82
CA ALA A 121 -7.46 7.81 -1.41
C ALA A 121 -6.60 8.06 -2.67
N GLY A 122 -5.34 7.60 -2.66
CA GLY A 122 -4.41 7.66 -3.80
C GLY A 122 -4.92 6.97 -5.05
N TRP A 123 -5.50 5.77 -4.91
CA TRP A 123 -6.15 5.05 -6.01
C TRP A 123 -7.26 5.86 -6.66
N ALA A 124 -8.07 6.56 -5.86
CA ALA A 124 -9.15 7.38 -6.38
C ALA A 124 -8.61 8.54 -7.23
N TYR A 125 -7.59 9.25 -6.74
CA TYR A 125 -6.93 10.33 -7.50
C TYR A 125 -6.28 9.83 -8.79
N ALA A 126 -5.62 8.67 -8.76
CA ALA A 126 -5.03 8.07 -9.95
C ALA A 126 -6.09 7.69 -11.00
N ARG A 127 -7.19 7.06 -10.57
CA ARG A 127 -8.33 6.72 -11.45
C ARG A 127 -8.93 7.96 -12.10
N LEU A 128 -9.02 9.07 -11.36
CA LEU A 128 -9.50 10.36 -11.86
C LEU A 128 -8.45 11.17 -12.64
N ARG A 129 -7.19 10.68 -12.72
CA ARG A 129 -6.05 11.39 -13.31
C ARG A 129 -5.79 12.78 -12.70
N LEU A 130 -6.14 12.94 -11.42
CA LEU A 130 -5.97 14.17 -10.67
C LEU A 130 -4.71 14.10 -9.80
N ARG A 131 -4.19 15.27 -9.42
CA ARG A 131 -3.18 15.36 -8.36
C ARG A 131 -3.87 15.13 -7.02
N PRO A 132 -3.26 14.36 -6.10
CA PRO A 132 -3.74 14.21 -4.73
C PRO A 132 -4.11 15.53 -4.07
N TRP A 133 -5.19 15.47 -3.31
CA TRP A 133 -5.81 16.59 -2.57
C TRP A 133 -6.43 17.69 -3.45
N LEU A 134 -6.38 17.58 -4.78
CA LEU A 134 -7.12 18.51 -5.63
C LEU A 134 -8.62 18.40 -5.37
N GLY A 135 -9.24 19.48 -4.92
CA GLY A 135 -10.67 19.54 -4.63
C GLY A 135 -11.07 19.04 -3.23
N LEU A 136 -10.13 18.61 -2.39
CA LEU A 136 -10.37 18.24 -0.99
C LEU A 136 -9.49 19.06 -0.04
N PRO A 137 -9.87 19.24 1.24
CA PRO A 137 -9.07 19.99 2.23
C PRO A 137 -7.66 19.41 2.49
N GLY A 138 -7.40 18.16 2.08
CA GLY A 138 -6.16 17.44 2.39
C GLY A 138 -6.21 16.74 3.74
N ALA A 139 -5.36 15.71 3.91
CA ALA A 139 -5.03 15.18 5.24
C ALA A 139 -3.84 15.94 5.83
N ARG A 140 -3.63 15.80 7.15
CA ARG A 140 -2.51 16.40 7.90
C ARG A 140 -1.53 15.34 8.36
N GLY A 141 -0.31 15.78 8.67
CA GLY A 141 0.75 14.91 9.21
C GLY A 141 1.43 14.08 8.12
N LEU A 142 2.57 13.49 8.46
CA LEU A 142 3.42 12.74 7.52
C LEU A 142 2.68 11.65 6.72
N PRO A 143 1.73 10.88 7.30
CA PRO A 143 0.99 9.87 6.55
C PRO A 143 0.19 10.39 5.35
N ARG A 144 -0.08 11.70 5.26
CA ARG A 144 -0.77 12.31 4.11
C ARG A 144 -0.07 12.03 2.78
N TRP A 145 1.23 11.79 2.80
CA TRP A 145 2.02 11.54 1.58
C TRP A 145 1.77 10.15 0.99
N LEU A 146 1.25 9.19 1.78
CA LEU A 146 0.88 7.85 1.30
C LEU A 146 -0.21 7.85 0.23
N VAL A 147 -0.91 8.97 0.02
CA VAL A 147 -1.77 9.16 -1.13
C VAL A 147 -1.00 9.04 -2.45
N TRP A 148 0.27 9.44 -2.50
CA TRP A 148 1.10 9.30 -3.68
C TRP A 148 1.58 7.85 -3.86
N ASP A 149 1.80 7.13 -2.76
CA ASP A 149 2.06 5.69 -2.79
C ASP A 149 0.88 4.93 -3.43
N GLY A 150 -0.35 5.12 -2.93
CA GLY A 150 -1.52 4.51 -3.55
C GLY A 150 -1.76 4.96 -5.00
N TRP A 151 -1.42 6.21 -5.32
CA TRP A 151 -1.47 6.71 -6.69
C TRP A 151 -0.50 5.94 -7.61
N GLY A 152 0.74 5.75 -7.16
CA GLY A 152 1.75 4.99 -7.90
C GLY A 152 1.42 3.52 -8.05
N PHE A 153 0.88 2.91 -6.98
CA PHE A 153 0.40 1.54 -7.02
C PHE A 153 -0.63 1.37 -8.14
N HIS A 154 -1.68 2.19 -8.16
CA HIS A 154 -2.73 2.13 -9.18
C HIS A 154 -2.14 2.18 -10.59
N GLN A 155 -1.22 3.11 -10.85
CA GLN A 155 -0.62 3.25 -12.18
C GLN A 155 0.17 2.02 -12.61
N ALA A 156 1.03 1.52 -11.74
CA ALA A 156 1.83 0.34 -12.03
C ALA A 156 0.98 -0.93 -12.16
N TYR A 157 -0.09 -1.03 -11.38
CA TYR A 157 -1.01 -2.16 -11.40
C TYR A 157 -1.78 -2.25 -12.73
N PHE A 158 -2.36 -1.14 -13.19
CA PHE A 158 -3.18 -1.13 -14.41
C PHE A 158 -2.40 -0.85 -15.69
N ARG A 159 -1.17 -0.32 -15.59
CA ARG A 159 -0.32 0.02 -16.76
C ARG A 159 1.11 -0.46 -16.55
N PRO A 160 1.34 -1.78 -16.35
CA PRO A 160 2.66 -2.31 -16.04
C PRO A 160 3.68 -2.03 -17.14
N GLY A 161 3.33 -2.18 -18.43
CA GLY A 161 4.21 -1.86 -19.57
C GLY A 161 4.87 -0.46 -19.45
N PRO A 162 4.06 0.62 -19.56
CA PRO A 162 4.55 1.98 -19.45
C PRO A 162 5.29 2.32 -18.15
N VAL A 163 4.90 1.71 -17.03
CA VAL A 163 5.41 2.10 -15.71
C VAL A 163 6.63 1.29 -15.28
N LEU A 164 6.57 -0.04 -15.41
CA LEU A 164 7.59 -0.98 -14.93
C LEU A 164 8.71 -1.22 -15.94
N TYR A 165 8.45 -1.05 -17.23
CA TYR A 165 9.44 -1.37 -18.28
C TYR A 165 9.88 -0.15 -19.08
N GLU A 166 8.97 0.80 -19.33
CA GLU A 166 9.33 2.07 -19.97
C GLU A 166 9.64 3.19 -18.96
N HIS A 167 9.51 2.89 -17.66
CA HIS A 167 9.80 3.78 -16.53
C HIS A 167 9.09 5.15 -16.58
N ARG A 168 7.95 5.26 -17.28
CA ARG A 168 7.26 6.54 -17.47
C ARG A 168 6.74 7.09 -16.15
N ILE A 169 6.88 8.41 -15.99
CA ILE A 169 6.28 9.18 -14.91
C ILE A 169 5.19 10.06 -15.49
N GLU A 170 3.98 9.88 -14.98
CA GLU A 170 2.83 10.65 -15.41
C GLU A 170 2.96 12.11 -15.01
N ARG A 171 2.43 13.01 -15.86
CA ARG A 171 2.55 14.46 -15.67
C ARG A 171 2.13 14.92 -14.26
N ALA A 172 1.07 14.33 -13.70
CA ALA A 172 0.57 14.67 -12.37
C ALA A 172 1.59 14.38 -11.25
N ALA A 173 2.43 13.36 -11.43
CA ALA A 173 3.41 12.88 -10.45
C ALA A 173 4.85 13.34 -10.75
N ARG A 174 5.07 14.19 -11.76
CA ARG A 174 6.38 14.78 -12.03
C ARG A 174 6.77 15.73 -10.91
N GLY A 175 8.00 15.62 -10.44
CA GLY A 175 8.56 16.45 -9.39
C GLY A 175 8.82 15.68 -8.09
N PRO A 176 8.92 16.39 -6.95
CA PRO A 176 9.40 15.82 -5.69
C PRO A 176 8.62 14.59 -5.19
N SER A 177 7.31 14.52 -5.45
CA SER A 177 6.45 13.41 -5.00
C SER A 177 6.66 12.09 -5.76
N SER A 178 7.47 12.09 -6.83
CA SER A 178 7.81 10.89 -7.60
C SER A 178 8.41 9.77 -6.73
N SER A 179 9.20 10.12 -5.72
CA SER A 179 9.80 9.17 -4.77
C SER A 179 8.73 8.42 -3.94
N VAL A 180 7.67 9.11 -3.51
CA VAL A 180 6.56 8.45 -2.78
C VAL A 180 5.68 7.65 -3.72
N ARG A 181 5.49 8.14 -4.94
CA ARG A 181 4.84 7.40 -6.02
C ARG A 181 5.56 6.10 -6.34
N ASP A 182 6.89 6.09 -6.34
CA ASP A 182 7.67 4.90 -6.66
C ASP A 182 7.68 3.84 -5.55
N GLN A 183 7.42 4.20 -4.29
CA GLN A 183 7.07 3.21 -3.25
C GLN A 183 5.80 2.43 -3.64
N GLY A 184 4.79 3.14 -4.13
CA GLY A 184 3.58 2.53 -4.67
C GLY A 184 3.85 1.57 -5.83
N VAL A 185 4.76 1.96 -6.71
CA VAL A 185 5.17 1.14 -7.87
C VAL A 185 5.92 -0.10 -7.44
N GLY A 186 6.81 0.00 -6.45
CA GLY A 186 7.47 -1.15 -5.85
C GLY A 186 6.46 -2.12 -5.24
N ARG A 187 5.46 -1.60 -4.51
CA ARG A 187 4.36 -2.42 -4.00
C ARG A 187 3.60 -3.12 -5.13
N ALA A 188 3.25 -2.42 -6.20
CA ALA A 188 2.54 -3.03 -7.34
C ALA A 188 3.41 -4.06 -8.09
N LEU A 189 4.73 -3.84 -8.15
CA LEU A 189 5.67 -4.80 -8.73
C LEU A 189 5.66 -6.14 -7.97
N TRP A 190 5.51 -6.13 -6.64
CA TRP A 190 5.33 -7.37 -5.87
C TRP A 190 4.15 -8.21 -6.38
N PHE A 191 3.00 -7.58 -6.65
CA PHE A 191 1.84 -8.26 -7.23
C PHE A 191 2.10 -8.67 -8.68
N HIS A 192 2.71 -7.79 -9.47
CA HIS A 192 2.97 -8.06 -10.88
C HIS A 192 3.95 -9.21 -11.12
N ALA A 193 4.96 -9.34 -10.27
CA ALA A 193 5.90 -10.43 -10.29
C ALA A 193 5.39 -11.70 -9.59
N CYS A 194 4.16 -11.71 -9.07
CA CYS A 194 3.64 -12.78 -8.20
C CYS A 194 4.63 -13.12 -7.06
N ALA A 195 5.20 -12.08 -6.45
CA ALA A 195 6.17 -12.17 -5.37
C ALA A 195 7.44 -13.00 -5.68
N ASP A 196 7.82 -13.09 -6.95
CA ASP A 196 9.05 -13.76 -7.41
C ASP A 196 10.27 -12.82 -7.28
N PRO A 197 11.26 -13.14 -6.42
CA PRO A 197 12.45 -12.30 -6.24
C PRO A 197 13.29 -12.07 -7.49
N ASP A 198 13.37 -13.05 -8.40
CA ASP A 198 14.20 -12.95 -9.60
C ASP A 198 13.55 -12.02 -10.63
N VAL A 199 12.22 -12.12 -10.79
CA VAL A 199 11.46 -11.18 -11.63
C VAL A 199 11.57 -9.77 -11.07
N ILE A 200 11.37 -9.61 -9.75
CA ILE A 200 11.50 -8.31 -9.06
C ILE A 200 12.90 -7.73 -9.29
N GLY A 201 13.95 -8.51 -9.03
CA GLY A 201 15.33 -8.06 -9.18
C GLY A 201 15.65 -7.60 -10.61
N ARG A 202 15.21 -8.37 -11.62
CA ARG A 202 15.37 -7.99 -13.04
C ARG A 202 14.67 -6.68 -13.37
N VAL A 203 13.41 -6.51 -12.94
CA VAL A 203 12.65 -5.28 -13.22
C VAL A 203 13.31 -4.08 -12.53
N VAL A 204 13.63 -4.18 -11.24
CA VAL A 204 14.26 -3.06 -10.49
C VAL A 204 15.62 -2.67 -11.06
N THR A 205 16.39 -3.64 -11.56
CA THR A 205 17.68 -3.38 -12.22
C THR A 205 17.52 -2.55 -13.50
N GLY A 206 16.38 -2.64 -14.18
CA GLY A 206 16.07 -1.80 -15.34
C GLY A 206 15.84 -0.32 -14.99
N PHE A 207 15.39 -0.01 -13.77
CA PHE A 207 15.06 1.37 -13.40
C PHE A 207 16.30 2.25 -13.23
N PRO A 208 16.17 3.58 -13.42
CA PRO A 208 17.18 4.56 -13.00
C PRO A 208 17.58 4.37 -11.53
N THR A 209 18.88 4.41 -11.24
CA THR A 209 19.46 4.10 -9.91
C THR A 209 18.82 4.91 -8.78
N HIS A 210 18.57 6.20 -9.00
CA HIS A 210 17.95 7.09 -8.01
C HIS A 210 16.51 6.73 -7.62
N ARG A 211 15.83 5.84 -8.37
CA ARG A 211 14.46 5.38 -8.09
C ARG A 211 14.40 4.02 -7.41
N ARG A 212 15.49 3.25 -7.45
CA ARG A 212 15.52 1.85 -6.99
C ARG A 212 15.27 1.70 -5.50
N GLY A 213 15.80 2.62 -4.68
CA GLY A 213 15.55 2.61 -3.24
C GLY A 213 14.07 2.76 -2.89
N ASP A 214 13.33 3.61 -3.61
CA ASP A 214 11.89 3.78 -3.40
C ASP A 214 11.10 2.54 -3.80
N LEU A 215 11.46 1.91 -4.92
CA LEU A 215 10.88 0.63 -5.32
C LEU A 215 11.13 -0.45 -4.27
N TRP A 216 12.36 -0.59 -3.78
CA TRP A 216 12.69 -1.57 -2.73
C TRP A 216 11.95 -1.32 -1.43
N ALA A 217 11.76 -0.06 -1.03
CA ALA A 217 10.90 0.26 0.11
C ALA A 217 9.44 -0.17 -0.12
N GLY A 218 8.91 0.04 -1.31
CA GLY A 218 7.59 -0.46 -1.70
C GLY A 218 7.48 -1.99 -1.65
N ILE A 219 8.47 -2.69 -2.22
CA ILE A 219 8.56 -4.15 -2.25
C ILE A 219 8.60 -4.72 -0.83
N GLY A 220 9.43 -4.15 0.05
CA GLY A 220 9.54 -4.60 1.45
C GLY A 220 8.24 -4.44 2.22
N LEU A 221 7.52 -3.34 2.00
CA LEU A 221 6.20 -3.13 2.57
C LEU A 221 5.21 -4.18 2.06
N ALA A 222 5.13 -4.42 0.76
CA ALA A 222 4.21 -5.41 0.19
C ALA A 222 4.55 -6.84 0.65
N ALA A 223 5.83 -7.21 0.67
CA ALA A 223 6.29 -8.51 1.13
C ALA A 223 5.86 -8.78 2.57
N ALA A 224 6.14 -7.84 3.49
CA ALA A 224 5.78 -7.97 4.88
C ALA A 224 4.27 -7.90 5.12
N TYR A 225 3.56 -6.95 4.50
CA TYR A 225 2.14 -6.73 4.78
C TYR A 225 1.25 -7.84 4.24
N THR A 226 1.61 -8.42 3.09
CA THR A 226 0.90 -9.57 2.50
C THR A 226 1.27 -10.89 3.18
N GLY A 227 2.52 -11.04 3.62
CA GLY A 227 3.02 -12.30 4.20
C GLY A 227 2.88 -13.48 3.22
N ALA A 228 3.00 -13.21 1.92
CA ALA A 228 2.68 -14.16 0.87
C ALA A 228 3.81 -15.16 0.55
N ARG A 229 5.02 -14.95 1.07
CA ARG A 229 6.19 -15.79 0.82
C ARG A 229 6.85 -16.23 2.12
N THR A 230 7.50 -17.38 2.05
CA THR A 230 8.24 -18.01 3.14
C THR A 230 9.59 -17.31 3.39
N PRO A 231 10.19 -17.48 4.59
CA PRO A 231 11.49 -16.91 4.93
C PRO A 231 12.62 -17.23 3.94
N ASP A 232 12.69 -18.45 3.40
CA ASP A 232 13.72 -18.88 2.44
C ASP A 232 13.66 -18.09 1.11
N VAL A 233 12.45 -17.80 0.63
CA VAL A 233 12.26 -16.96 -0.56
C VAL A 233 12.60 -15.50 -0.24
N LEU A 234 12.21 -15.01 0.93
CA LEU A 234 12.53 -13.66 1.38
C LEU A 234 14.04 -13.45 1.58
N ALA A 235 14.79 -14.50 1.95
CA ALA A 235 16.25 -14.47 1.94
C ALA A 235 16.81 -14.27 0.52
N SER A 236 16.16 -14.82 -0.51
CA SER A 236 16.51 -14.56 -1.91
C SER A 236 16.20 -13.12 -2.32
N LEU A 237 15.10 -12.55 -1.83
CA LEU A 237 14.77 -11.14 -2.00
C LEU A 237 15.82 -10.21 -1.36
N LEU A 238 16.33 -10.55 -0.18
CA LEU A 238 17.42 -9.80 0.48
C LEU A 238 18.73 -9.80 -0.31
N ARG A 239 19.02 -10.90 -1.03
CA ARG A 239 20.17 -10.97 -1.95
C ARG A 239 19.92 -10.09 -3.19
N ALA A 240 18.73 -10.16 -3.78
CA ALA A 240 18.36 -9.30 -4.92
C ALA A 240 18.36 -7.80 -4.56
N ALA A 241 18.07 -7.45 -3.30
CA ALA A 241 18.07 -6.09 -2.77
C ALA A 241 19.45 -5.62 -2.27
N GLU A 242 20.55 -6.22 -2.74
CA GLU A 242 21.90 -5.75 -2.40
C GLU A 242 22.06 -4.25 -2.70
N GLY A 243 22.72 -3.52 -1.80
CA GLY A 243 22.79 -2.04 -1.84
C GLY A 243 21.50 -1.31 -1.42
N HIS A 244 20.37 -2.01 -1.31
CA HIS A 244 19.06 -1.45 -0.96
C HIS A 244 18.36 -2.16 0.21
N ARG A 245 19.07 -2.99 0.97
CA ARG A 245 18.51 -3.72 2.14
C ARG A 245 17.88 -2.78 3.17
N ALA A 246 18.49 -1.62 3.42
CA ALA A 246 17.93 -0.62 4.32
C ALA A 246 16.57 -0.08 3.83
N ASP A 247 16.43 0.14 2.51
CA ASP A 247 15.16 0.58 1.93
C ASP A 247 14.09 -0.52 2.05
N LEU A 248 14.44 -1.76 1.71
CA LEU A 248 13.57 -2.92 1.88
C LEU A 248 13.10 -3.09 3.34
N ALA A 249 14.03 -3.02 4.30
CA ALA A 249 13.73 -3.11 5.72
C ALA A 249 12.86 -1.95 6.22
N GLN A 250 13.08 -0.73 5.72
CA GLN A 250 12.21 0.42 6.03
C GLN A 250 10.77 0.16 5.59
N GLY A 251 10.58 -0.40 4.39
CA GLY A 251 9.26 -0.81 3.90
C GLY A 251 8.59 -1.83 4.80
N ALA A 252 9.32 -2.89 5.16
CA ALA A 252 8.84 -3.93 6.06
C ALA A 252 8.51 -3.39 7.47
N ALA A 253 9.27 -2.42 7.98
CA ALA A 253 8.97 -1.74 9.25
C ALA A 253 7.65 -0.94 9.19
N PHE A 254 7.35 -0.28 8.06
CA PHE A 254 6.05 0.37 7.86
C PHE A 254 4.89 -0.64 7.86
N ALA A 255 5.08 -1.81 7.24
CA ALA A 255 4.09 -2.89 7.30
C ALA A 255 3.89 -3.41 8.74
N ALA A 256 4.99 -3.60 9.49
CA ALA A 256 4.95 -3.99 10.90
C ALA A 256 4.15 -2.98 11.72
N LYS A 257 4.42 -1.67 11.55
CA LYS A 257 3.68 -0.60 12.23
C LYS A 257 2.19 -0.65 11.91
N ALA A 258 1.82 -0.79 10.65
CA ALA A 258 0.42 -0.86 10.23
C ALA A 258 -0.31 -2.06 10.87
N ARG A 259 0.36 -3.21 10.96
CA ARG A 259 -0.20 -4.43 11.58
C ARG A 259 -0.32 -4.31 13.10
N VAL A 260 0.73 -3.88 13.78
CA VAL A 260 0.73 -3.64 15.24
C VAL A 260 -0.37 -2.65 15.63
N LEU A 261 -0.51 -1.55 14.89
CA LEU A 261 -1.56 -0.55 15.13
C LEU A 261 -2.97 -1.12 14.92
N SER A 262 -3.15 -1.99 13.93
CA SER A 262 -4.45 -2.63 13.68
C SER A 262 -4.85 -3.66 14.74
N GLY A 263 -3.89 -4.10 15.57
CA GLY A 263 -4.09 -5.07 16.65
C GLY A 263 -3.92 -6.52 16.24
N GLU A 264 -3.46 -6.80 15.01
CA GLU A 264 -3.23 -8.14 14.50
C GLU A 264 -1.94 -8.19 13.66
N VAL A 265 -1.07 -9.16 13.98
CA VAL A 265 0.15 -9.45 13.22
C VAL A 265 0.08 -10.91 12.77
N PRO A 266 -0.41 -11.19 11.55
CA PRO A 266 -0.49 -12.55 11.02
C PRO A 266 0.89 -13.23 10.95
N GLY A 267 0.93 -14.57 11.05
CA GLY A 267 2.17 -15.36 11.05
C GLY A 267 3.12 -15.04 9.89
N GLY A 268 2.61 -15.05 8.65
CA GLY A 268 3.43 -14.71 7.48
C GLY A 268 3.95 -13.27 7.48
N CYS A 269 3.23 -12.32 8.10
CA CYS A 269 3.76 -10.95 8.28
C CYS A 269 4.87 -10.92 9.33
N ARG A 270 4.72 -11.66 10.43
CA ARG A 270 5.74 -11.78 11.47
C ARG A 270 7.03 -12.35 10.88
N GLU A 271 6.94 -13.50 10.21
CA GLU A 271 8.07 -14.16 9.55
C GLU A 271 8.76 -13.26 8.53
N ALA A 272 7.98 -12.53 7.74
CA ALA A 272 8.53 -11.60 6.75
C ALA A 272 9.24 -10.41 7.41
N VAL A 273 8.71 -9.83 8.47
CA VAL A 273 9.38 -8.75 9.20
C VAL A 273 10.64 -9.26 9.89
N GLU A 274 10.58 -10.42 10.54
CA GLU A 274 11.74 -11.03 11.20
C GLU A 274 12.85 -11.33 10.20
N THR A 275 12.51 -11.80 9.00
CA THR A 275 13.48 -12.05 7.92
C THR A 275 14.06 -10.76 7.35
N LEU A 276 13.20 -9.80 6.96
CA LEU A 276 13.61 -8.60 6.22
C LEU A 276 14.23 -7.52 7.10
N CYS A 277 13.81 -7.44 8.37
CA CYS A 277 14.27 -6.43 9.33
C CYS A 277 15.28 -6.99 10.33
N SER A 278 15.46 -8.31 10.44
CA SER A 278 16.22 -8.95 11.53
C SER A 278 15.73 -8.54 12.92
N ALA A 279 14.42 -8.30 13.06
CA ALA A 279 13.82 -7.81 14.30
C ALA A 279 12.35 -8.24 14.42
N SER A 280 11.84 -8.27 15.65
CA SER A 280 10.42 -8.55 15.88
C SER A 280 9.52 -7.46 15.27
N PRO A 281 8.24 -7.76 14.93
CA PRO A 281 7.29 -6.76 14.47
C PRO A 281 7.11 -5.58 15.43
N ALA A 282 7.16 -5.82 16.75
CA ALA A 282 7.06 -4.78 17.76
C ALA A 282 8.29 -3.84 17.74
N THR A 283 9.48 -4.42 17.62
CA THR A 283 10.73 -3.65 17.49
C THR A 283 10.74 -2.81 16.21
N ALA A 284 10.40 -3.42 15.08
CA ALA A 284 10.36 -2.72 13.80
C ALA A 284 9.31 -1.59 13.78
N ALA A 285 8.14 -1.82 14.38
CA ALA A 285 7.14 -0.78 14.57
C ALA A 285 7.65 0.37 15.44
N LYS A 286 8.39 0.08 16.52
CA LYS A 286 8.98 1.10 17.40
C LYS A 286 9.98 2.00 16.67
N TRP A 287 10.76 1.47 15.73
CA TRP A 287 11.64 2.31 14.89
C TRP A 287 10.85 3.37 14.13
N THR A 288 9.67 2.99 13.60
CA THR A 288 8.81 3.93 12.88
C THR A 288 8.24 5.00 13.79
N ASP A 289 7.95 4.69 15.06
CA ASP A 289 7.41 5.64 16.04
C ASP A 289 8.46 6.66 16.47
N VAL A 290 9.65 6.18 16.87
CA VAL A 290 10.78 7.06 17.24
C VAL A 290 11.16 7.98 16.08
N ALA A 291 11.25 7.41 14.87
CA ALA A 291 11.55 8.18 13.67
C ALA A 291 10.44 9.17 13.30
N HIS A 292 9.17 8.80 13.53
CA HIS A 292 8.02 9.67 13.25
C HIS A 292 8.02 10.87 14.18
N ASP A 293 8.23 10.68 15.49
CA ASP A 293 8.21 11.77 16.48
C ASP A 293 9.32 12.80 16.19
N GLU A 294 10.51 12.35 15.81
CA GLU A 294 11.62 13.24 15.40
C GLU A 294 11.28 14.00 14.11
N ALA A 295 10.75 13.32 13.08
CA ALA A 295 10.42 13.98 11.81
C ALA A 295 9.21 14.93 11.93
N ALA A 296 8.16 14.55 12.66
CA ALA A 296 6.96 15.34 12.84
C ALA A 296 7.22 16.63 13.64
N GLY A 297 8.29 16.68 14.44
CA GLY A 297 8.77 17.90 15.08
C GLY A 297 9.21 19.00 14.10
N HIS A 298 9.53 18.65 12.85
CA HIS A 298 9.93 19.59 11.80
C HIS A 298 8.77 20.08 10.93
N GLY A 299 7.67 19.33 10.87
CA GLY A 299 6.49 19.67 10.07
C GLY A 299 5.84 18.45 9.41
N ASP A 300 5.03 18.70 8.38
CA ASP A 300 4.38 17.68 7.57
C ASP A 300 4.68 17.80 6.07
N THR A 301 5.79 18.46 5.72
CA THR A 301 6.21 18.62 4.33
C THR A 301 6.68 17.29 3.73
N LEU A 302 6.89 17.28 2.41
CA LEU A 302 7.45 16.10 1.75
C LEU A 302 8.88 15.82 2.22
N ALA A 303 9.66 16.87 2.51
CA ALA A 303 11.01 16.70 3.04
C ALA A 303 10.98 15.99 4.39
N ASP A 304 10.03 16.33 5.25
CA ASP A 304 9.85 15.69 6.56
C ASP A 304 9.43 14.22 6.43
N TYR A 305 8.58 13.89 5.44
CA TYR A 305 8.24 12.50 5.14
C TYR A 305 9.46 11.70 4.66
N GLN A 306 10.29 12.30 3.81
CA GLN A 306 11.53 11.65 3.37
C GLN A 306 12.54 11.51 4.50
N TYR A 307 12.58 12.50 5.39
CA TYR A 307 13.39 12.45 6.60
C TYR A 307 12.94 11.32 7.51
N TRP A 308 11.64 11.17 7.77
CA TRP A 308 11.08 10.04 8.51
C TRP A 308 11.55 8.69 7.96
N ARG A 309 11.48 8.49 6.65
CA ARG A 309 11.99 7.25 6.01
C ARG A 309 13.48 7.05 6.23
N ALA A 310 14.27 8.12 6.10
CA ALA A 310 15.71 8.06 6.35
C ALA A 310 16.04 7.71 7.81
N LEU A 311 15.26 8.24 8.76
CA LEU A 311 15.37 7.92 10.17
C LEU A 311 15.03 6.47 10.47
N VAL A 312 13.98 5.90 9.88
CA VAL A 312 13.70 4.45 10.05
C VAL A 312 14.86 3.58 9.56
N ARG A 313 15.48 3.93 8.42
CA ARG A 313 16.69 3.25 7.95
C ARG A 313 17.87 3.40 8.92
N ARG A 314 18.01 4.57 9.55
CA ARG A 314 19.03 4.83 10.59
C ARG A 314 18.81 3.95 11.82
N GLU A 315 17.57 3.84 12.29
CA GLU A 315 17.22 3.00 13.44
C GLU A 315 17.45 1.51 13.15
N TRP A 316 17.10 1.03 11.95
CA TRP A 316 17.42 -0.34 11.52
C TRP A 316 18.93 -0.65 11.56
N ARG A 317 19.76 0.26 11.04
CA ARG A 317 21.24 0.12 11.07
C ARG A 317 21.81 0.10 12.48
N ARG A 318 21.22 0.86 13.41
CA ARG A 318 21.65 0.91 14.82
C ARG A 318 21.31 -0.36 15.60
N ALA A 319 20.26 -1.07 15.20
CA ALA A 319 19.77 -2.27 15.88
C ALA A 319 20.46 -3.56 15.38
N ASP A 320 21.66 -3.46 14.79
CA ASP A 320 22.40 -4.56 14.13
C ASP A 320 21.62 -5.28 13.01
N GLY A 321 20.57 -4.65 12.48
CA GLY A 321 19.89 -5.04 11.25
C GLY A 321 20.83 -4.84 10.06
N GLY A 322 21.81 -5.72 9.90
CA GLY A 322 22.93 -5.54 8.98
C GLY A 322 24.31 -5.95 9.53
N ALA A 323 24.38 -6.79 10.57
CA ALA A 323 25.66 -7.39 10.97
C ALA A 323 26.21 -8.29 9.86
N GLU A 324 27.21 -7.80 9.12
CA GLU A 324 28.33 -8.61 8.67
C GLU A 324 29.16 -8.93 9.93
N ARG A 325 29.16 -10.19 10.35
CA ARG A 325 30.24 -10.75 11.17
C ARG A 325 31.07 -11.66 10.29
#